data_AF-A0A834LSQ3-F1
#
_entry.id   AF-A0A834LSQ3-F1
#
_cell.length_a   1.000
_cell.length_b   1.000
_cell.length_c   1.000
_cell.angle_alpha   90.00
_cell.angle_beta   90.00
_cell.angle_gamma   90.00
#
_symmetry.space_group_name_H-M   'P 1'
#
loop_
_entity.id
_entity.type
_entity.pdbx_description
1 polymer ?
#
loop_
_entity_poly.entity_id
_entity_poly.type
_entity_poly.pdbx_seq_one_letter_code
_entity_poly.pdbx_strand_id
1 'polypeptide(L)'
;MDQPEDECQVGGEHHGKQDDEDAVARQEEFKKSIEAKIALRQSNLNPERPDSGFLRTLDSSIKRNTAVIKKLKQINEEQRESLMDDLRSVNLSKFVSEAVTAICDAKLRSSDIQAAVQICSLLHQRYQEFSSSLVQGLLKVFFPGKSGDDSEADRNLRAMKKRSSLKLLLELFFVGVTEDSGIFVNIIKDLTSVDHLKDRDATQTNLSLLASFARQGRTFLGLPQSGQELLEEFFKGLHITVDQKKIFKKSLCAYYEAAAGLLLSEHSSLRQMEHENAKILNAKGELSDENASSYEKLRKSYDHLYRGVSALAEALDMELPVLPDDGHTTRVTTGEDTLSPGSGKDSSVLEAMWDDEDTRAFYESLPDLRYIIVAQLYQQ
;
A
#
# COMPACT_ATOMS: atom_id res chain seq x y z
N MET A 1 -20.06 40.12 -46.68
CA MET A 1 -20.15 38.79 -47.31
C MET A 1 -18.97 38.00 -46.83
N ASP A 2 -19.28 37.07 -45.93
CA ASP A 2 -18.66 35.77 -45.65
C ASP A 2 -17.18 35.70 -45.24
N GLN A 3 -16.99 35.39 -43.95
CA GLN A 3 -15.90 34.54 -43.46
C GLN A 3 -16.51 33.30 -42.78
N PRO A 4 -15.91 32.11 -42.92
CA PRO A 4 -16.49 30.86 -42.47
C PRO A 4 -16.16 30.54 -41.00
N GLU A 5 -17.14 29.96 -40.34
CA GLU A 5 -17.03 29.15 -39.12
C GLU A 5 -16.22 27.88 -39.43
N ASP A 6 -15.34 27.48 -38.51
CA ASP A 6 -15.33 26.14 -37.87
C ASP A 6 -13.98 25.92 -37.18
N GLU A 7 -13.99 25.75 -35.86
CA GLU A 7 -12.97 25.04 -35.06
C GLU A 7 -13.30 25.20 -33.56
N CYS A 8 -14.12 24.31 -33.00
CA CYS A 8 -14.03 23.96 -31.56
C CYS A 8 -14.90 22.75 -31.17
N GLN A 9 -14.55 21.54 -31.62
CA GLN A 9 -15.17 20.32 -31.07
C GLN A 9 -14.29 19.06 -31.25
N VAL A 10 -13.09 19.02 -30.63
CA VAL A 10 -12.24 17.80 -30.66
C VAL A 10 -11.67 17.42 -29.28
N GLY A 11 -11.76 18.29 -28.27
CA GLY A 11 -11.08 18.06 -26.98
C GLY A 11 -11.73 17.05 -26.02
N GLY A 12 -13.05 16.82 -26.11
CA GLY A 12 -13.80 16.01 -25.12
C GLY A 12 -13.81 14.50 -25.39
N GLU A 13 -13.91 14.08 -26.65
CA GLU A 13 -13.98 12.65 -27.00
C GLU A 13 -12.64 11.93 -26.91
N HIS A 14 -11.54 12.65 -27.09
CA HIS A 14 -10.21 12.06 -27.13
C HIS A 14 -9.72 11.66 -25.73
N HIS A 15 -10.19 12.34 -24.67
CA HIS A 15 -9.81 12.05 -23.29
C HIS A 15 -10.58 10.83 -22.73
N GLY A 16 -11.89 10.74 -22.99
CA GLY A 16 -12.69 9.58 -22.58
C GLY A 16 -12.30 8.28 -23.29
N LYS A 17 -11.93 8.32 -24.58
CA LYS A 17 -11.42 7.15 -25.32
C LYS A 17 -10.07 6.68 -24.79
N GLN A 18 -9.19 7.60 -24.39
CA GLN A 18 -7.88 7.28 -23.83
C GLN A 18 -7.98 6.66 -22.42
N ASP A 19 -8.89 7.16 -21.59
CA ASP A 19 -9.16 6.58 -20.25
C ASP A 19 -9.73 5.15 -20.33
N ASP A 20 -10.59 4.88 -21.32
CA ASP A 20 -11.14 3.55 -21.59
C ASP A 20 -10.06 2.59 -22.13
N GLU A 21 -9.21 3.04 -23.05
CA GLU A 21 -8.07 2.25 -23.56
C GLU A 21 -7.08 1.89 -22.45
N ASP A 22 -6.75 2.83 -21.57
CA ASP A 22 -5.88 2.61 -20.41
C ASP A 22 -6.50 1.67 -19.37
N ALA A 23 -7.83 1.69 -19.22
CA ALA A 23 -8.54 0.73 -18.36
C ALA A 23 -8.49 -0.69 -18.92
N VAL A 24 -8.72 -0.85 -20.23
CA VAL A 24 -8.64 -2.15 -20.92
C VAL A 24 -7.23 -2.71 -20.86
N ALA A 25 -6.20 -1.90 -21.14
CA ALA A 25 -4.80 -2.33 -21.06
C ALA A 25 -4.43 -2.84 -19.67
N ARG A 26 -4.83 -2.11 -18.60
CA ARG A 26 -4.62 -2.54 -17.21
C ARG A 26 -5.32 -3.86 -16.89
N GLN A 27 -6.52 -4.07 -17.42
CA GLN A 27 -7.28 -5.31 -17.23
C GLN A 27 -6.60 -6.50 -17.93
N GLU A 28 -6.09 -6.31 -19.14
CA GLU A 28 -5.36 -7.34 -19.87
C GLU A 28 -4.04 -7.71 -19.18
N GLU A 29 -3.27 -6.72 -18.72
CA GLU A 29 -2.02 -6.96 -17.97
C GLU A 29 -2.30 -7.74 -16.68
N PHE A 30 -3.36 -7.37 -15.96
CA PHE A 30 -3.79 -8.09 -14.76
C PHE A 30 -4.15 -9.55 -15.09
N LYS A 31 -4.91 -9.78 -16.17
CA LYS A 31 -5.27 -11.13 -16.62
C LYS A 31 -4.03 -11.97 -16.96
N LYS A 32 -3.10 -11.43 -17.76
CA LYS A 32 -1.84 -12.10 -18.11
C LYS A 32 -1.02 -12.44 -16.86
N SER A 33 -0.98 -11.54 -15.87
CA SER A 33 -0.30 -11.77 -14.60
C SER A 33 -0.91 -12.95 -13.84
N ILE A 34 -2.24 -13.04 -13.79
CA ILE A 34 -2.95 -14.13 -13.11
C ILE A 34 -2.75 -15.47 -13.84
N GLU A 35 -2.83 -15.50 -15.17
CA GLU A 35 -2.58 -16.70 -15.96
C GLU A 35 -1.16 -17.23 -15.73
N ALA A 36 -0.16 -16.35 -15.70
CA ALA A 36 1.21 -16.72 -15.37
C ALA A 36 1.33 -17.29 -13.94
N LYS A 37 0.61 -16.74 -12.96
CA LYS A 37 0.56 -17.28 -11.59
C LYS A 37 -0.10 -18.66 -11.53
N ILE A 38 -1.19 -18.87 -12.27
CA ILE A 38 -1.89 -20.17 -12.35
C ILE A 38 -0.96 -21.22 -12.93
N ALA A 39 -0.31 -20.94 -14.06
CA ALA A 39 0.62 -21.86 -14.70
C ALA A 39 1.79 -22.21 -13.75
N LEU A 40 2.37 -21.21 -13.09
CA LEU A 40 3.46 -21.45 -12.14
C LEU A 40 3.00 -22.24 -10.92
N ARG A 41 1.78 -21.99 -10.42
CA ARG A 41 1.15 -22.76 -9.34
C ARG A 41 1.04 -24.23 -9.70
N GLN A 42 0.54 -24.55 -10.89
CA GLN A 42 0.40 -25.94 -11.33
C GLN A 42 1.74 -26.68 -11.31
N SER A 43 2.81 -26.06 -11.83
CA SER A 43 4.15 -26.63 -11.83
C SER A 43 4.77 -26.74 -10.44
N ASN A 44 4.47 -25.81 -9.53
CA ASN A 44 5.00 -25.83 -8.16
C ASN A 44 4.28 -26.84 -7.25
N LEU A 45 2.99 -27.09 -7.48
CA LEU A 45 2.22 -28.11 -6.75
C LEU A 45 2.61 -29.53 -7.19
N ASN A 46 2.99 -29.69 -8.46
CA ASN A 46 3.40 -30.97 -9.03
C ASN A 46 4.81 -30.89 -9.62
N PRO A 47 5.86 -30.68 -8.79
CA PRO A 47 7.20 -30.46 -9.30
C PRO A 47 7.78 -31.75 -9.88
N GLU A 48 8.10 -31.73 -11.18
CA GLU A 48 8.83 -32.80 -11.87
C GLU A 48 10.32 -32.74 -11.51
N ARG A 49 10.65 -33.21 -10.30
CA ARG A 49 12.02 -33.14 -9.79
C ARG A 49 12.96 -34.03 -10.60
N PRO A 50 14.11 -33.50 -11.03
CA PRO A 50 15.09 -34.30 -11.76
C PRO A 50 15.67 -35.39 -10.87
N ASP A 51 16.01 -36.52 -11.48
CA ASP A 51 16.64 -37.63 -10.78
C ASP A 51 18.12 -37.34 -10.45
N SER A 52 18.70 -38.22 -9.63
CA SER A 52 20.11 -38.10 -9.26
C SER A 52 21.06 -38.23 -10.45
N GLY A 53 20.65 -38.92 -11.52
CA GLY A 53 21.41 -39.06 -12.76
C GLY A 53 21.57 -37.71 -13.46
N PHE A 54 20.47 -37.01 -13.70
CA PHE A 54 20.46 -35.67 -14.28
C PHE A 54 21.23 -34.67 -13.42
N LEU A 55 21.03 -34.67 -12.10
CA LEU A 55 21.74 -33.71 -11.23
C LEU A 55 23.27 -33.87 -11.28
N ARG A 56 23.78 -35.08 -11.57
CA ARG A 56 25.22 -35.33 -11.75
C ARG A 56 25.77 -34.79 -13.06
N THR A 57 24.94 -34.53 -14.08
CA THR A 57 25.40 -33.93 -15.35
C THR A 57 25.61 -32.43 -15.25
N LEU A 58 25.12 -31.79 -14.18
CA LEU A 58 25.21 -30.35 -13.95
C LEU A 58 26.51 -29.98 -13.20
N ASP A 59 26.90 -28.72 -13.32
CA ASP A 59 28.13 -28.23 -12.70
C ASP A 59 28.01 -28.18 -11.16
N SER A 60 28.77 -29.05 -10.50
CA SER A 60 28.86 -29.15 -9.03
C SER A 60 30.10 -28.45 -8.45
N SER A 61 30.84 -27.69 -9.27
CA SER A 61 32.05 -26.99 -8.84
C SER A 61 31.72 -25.89 -7.82
N ILE A 62 32.51 -25.83 -6.75
CA ILE A 62 32.35 -24.84 -5.68
C ILE A 62 32.41 -23.42 -6.26
N LYS A 63 33.32 -23.18 -7.22
CA LYS A 63 33.51 -21.88 -7.86
C LYS A 63 32.22 -21.41 -8.55
N ARG A 64 31.59 -22.27 -9.37
CA ARG A 64 30.38 -21.90 -10.11
C ARG A 64 29.19 -21.72 -9.17
N ASN A 65 28.98 -22.65 -8.23
CA ASN A 65 27.90 -22.57 -7.24
C ASN A 65 28.03 -21.33 -6.35
N THR A 66 29.23 -21.01 -5.86
CA THR A 66 29.48 -19.78 -5.07
C THR A 66 29.19 -18.52 -5.87
N ALA A 67 29.49 -18.49 -7.17
CA ALA A 67 29.17 -17.34 -8.02
C ALA A 67 27.65 -17.15 -8.16
N VAL A 68 26.90 -18.24 -8.36
CA VAL A 68 25.43 -18.21 -8.42
C VAL A 68 24.82 -17.75 -7.09
N ILE A 69 25.32 -18.26 -5.96
CA ILE A 69 24.86 -17.84 -4.62
C ILE A 69 25.08 -16.34 -4.40
N LYS A 70 26.21 -15.78 -4.87
CA LYS A 70 26.44 -14.32 -4.80
C LYS A 70 25.42 -13.54 -5.61
N LYS A 71 25.04 -14.02 -6.80
CA LYS A 71 23.99 -13.41 -7.62
C LYS A 71 22.61 -13.50 -6.96
N LEU A 72 22.29 -14.59 -6.28
CA LEU A 72 21.04 -14.73 -5.50
C LEU A 72 20.88 -13.65 -4.41
N LYS A 73 21.98 -13.10 -3.88
CA LYS A 73 21.93 -11.99 -2.91
C LYS A 73 21.56 -10.65 -3.55
N GLN A 74 21.63 -10.54 -4.87
CA GLN A 74 21.44 -9.31 -5.65
C GLN A 74 20.34 -9.46 -6.71
N ILE A 75 19.34 -10.30 -6.44
CA ILE A 75 18.20 -10.52 -7.35
C ILE A 75 17.56 -9.19 -7.73
N ASN A 76 17.35 -8.99 -9.02
CA ASN A 76 16.63 -7.88 -9.63
C ASN A 76 16.00 -8.35 -10.94
N GLU A 77 15.04 -7.57 -11.46
CA GLU A 77 14.31 -7.94 -12.68
C GLU A 77 15.21 -7.99 -13.93
N GLU A 78 16.16 -7.07 -14.06
CA GLU A 78 17.06 -6.98 -15.22
C GLU A 78 17.93 -8.23 -15.41
N GLN A 79 18.38 -8.83 -14.31
CA GLN A 79 19.27 -9.99 -14.32
C GLN A 79 18.52 -11.33 -14.24
N ARG A 80 17.19 -11.31 -14.17
CA ARG A 80 16.33 -12.49 -13.95
C ARG A 80 16.66 -13.65 -14.89
N GLU A 81 16.61 -13.41 -16.20
CA GLU A 81 16.86 -14.46 -17.21
C GLU A 81 18.26 -15.05 -17.09
N SER A 82 19.28 -14.18 -16.99
CA SER A 82 20.69 -14.63 -16.85
C SER A 82 20.92 -15.49 -15.61
N LEU A 83 20.25 -15.15 -14.50
CA LEU A 83 20.35 -15.90 -13.26
C LEU A 83 19.58 -17.23 -13.34
N MET A 84 18.43 -17.25 -14.04
CA MET A 84 17.69 -18.49 -14.29
C MET A 84 18.51 -19.48 -15.13
N ASP A 85 19.19 -19.01 -16.17
CA ASP A 85 20.06 -19.87 -16.99
C ASP A 85 21.26 -20.40 -16.20
N ASP A 86 21.90 -19.53 -15.40
CA ASP A 86 22.94 -19.95 -14.48
C ASP A 86 22.44 -21.05 -13.52
N LEU A 87 21.26 -20.88 -12.92
CA LEU A 87 20.63 -21.85 -12.01
C LEU A 87 20.29 -23.18 -12.68
N ARG A 88 19.87 -23.17 -13.95
CA ARG A 88 19.62 -24.39 -14.71
C ARG A 88 20.89 -25.21 -14.94
N SER A 89 22.04 -24.55 -15.05
CA SER A 89 23.34 -25.15 -15.37
C SER A 89 24.10 -25.76 -14.16
N VAL A 90 23.70 -25.42 -12.94
CA VAL A 90 24.42 -25.82 -11.71
C VAL A 90 23.64 -26.84 -10.87
N ASN A 91 24.38 -27.64 -10.10
CA ASN A 91 23.84 -28.50 -9.08
C ASN A 91 24.08 -27.91 -7.68
N LEU A 92 23.04 -27.29 -7.13
CA LEU A 92 23.02 -26.69 -5.80
C LEU A 92 22.62 -27.68 -4.69
N SER A 93 22.59 -29.01 -4.94
CA SER A 93 22.14 -29.98 -3.92
C SER A 93 22.91 -29.87 -2.60
N LYS A 94 24.20 -29.47 -2.66
CA LYS A 94 25.06 -29.25 -1.48
C LYS A 94 25.05 -27.81 -0.95
N PHE A 95 24.32 -26.91 -1.60
CA PHE A 95 24.35 -25.47 -1.37
C PHE A 95 22.95 -24.86 -1.19
N VAL A 96 21.91 -25.69 -0.98
CA VAL A 96 20.52 -25.24 -0.85
C VAL A 96 20.39 -24.25 0.31
N SER A 97 21.03 -24.54 1.45
CA SER A 97 20.99 -23.69 2.64
C SER A 97 21.62 -22.31 2.39
N GLU A 98 22.74 -22.26 1.67
CA GLU A 98 23.42 -21.02 1.30
C GLU A 98 22.62 -20.22 0.26
N ALA A 99 21.99 -20.89 -0.69
CA ALA A 99 21.08 -20.27 -1.64
C ALA A 99 19.87 -19.63 -0.91
N VAL A 100 19.25 -20.37 0.02
CA VAL A 100 18.16 -19.86 0.87
C VAL A 100 18.62 -18.65 1.68
N THR A 101 19.78 -18.73 2.31
CA THR A 101 20.35 -17.61 3.09
C THR A 101 20.58 -16.38 2.20
N ALA A 102 21.14 -16.57 1.01
CA ALA A 102 21.37 -15.49 0.05
C ALA A 102 20.06 -14.81 -0.38
N ILE A 103 19.00 -15.58 -0.64
CA ILE A 103 17.67 -15.04 -0.99
C ILE A 103 17.05 -14.31 0.19
N CYS A 104 17.14 -14.86 1.40
CA CYS A 104 16.64 -14.20 2.61
C CYS A 104 17.38 -12.88 2.90
N ASP A 105 18.65 -12.77 2.51
CA ASP A 105 19.47 -11.57 2.65
C ASP A 105 19.38 -10.58 1.49
N ALA A 106 18.69 -10.95 0.41
CA ALA A 106 18.54 -10.09 -0.76
C ALA A 106 17.75 -8.82 -0.41
N LYS A 107 18.24 -7.68 -0.88
CA LYS A 107 17.56 -6.38 -0.74
C LYS A 107 16.60 -6.15 -1.91
N LEU A 108 15.46 -6.85 -1.86
CA LEU A 108 14.46 -6.79 -2.92
C LEU A 108 13.63 -5.50 -2.87
N ARG A 109 13.51 -4.82 -4.01
CA ARG A 109 12.49 -3.77 -4.22
C ARG A 109 11.19 -4.42 -4.66
N SER A 110 10.10 -3.64 -4.68
CA SER A 110 8.80 -4.14 -5.16
C SER A 110 8.85 -4.63 -6.62
N SER A 111 9.69 -3.99 -7.45
CA SER A 111 9.93 -4.39 -8.85
C SER A 111 10.67 -5.72 -8.99
N ASP A 112 11.42 -6.14 -7.96
CA ASP A 112 12.28 -7.32 -8.02
C ASP A 112 11.55 -8.60 -7.53
N ILE A 113 10.31 -8.46 -7.04
CA ILE A 113 9.55 -9.56 -6.43
C ILE A 113 9.23 -10.66 -7.45
N GLN A 114 8.83 -10.30 -8.67
CA GLN A 114 8.47 -11.30 -9.69
C GLN A 114 9.70 -12.11 -10.13
N ALA A 115 10.87 -11.48 -10.30
CA ALA A 115 12.13 -12.20 -10.47
C ALA A 115 12.43 -13.17 -9.33
N ALA A 116 12.30 -12.73 -8.07
CA ALA A 116 12.50 -13.59 -6.91
C ALA A 116 11.54 -14.79 -6.90
N VAL A 117 10.27 -14.60 -7.28
CA VAL A 117 9.26 -15.66 -7.36
C VAL A 117 9.62 -16.72 -8.42
N GLN A 118 10.06 -16.30 -9.61
CA GLN A 118 10.50 -17.21 -10.67
C GLN A 118 11.72 -18.04 -10.23
N ILE A 119 12.70 -17.38 -9.61
CA ILE A 119 13.91 -18.02 -9.08
C ILE A 119 13.56 -19.02 -7.97
N CYS A 120 12.71 -18.63 -7.02
CA CYS A 120 12.28 -19.51 -5.94
C CYS A 120 11.46 -20.70 -6.46
N SER A 121 10.63 -20.50 -7.48
CA SER A 121 9.86 -21.58 -8.11
C SER A 121 10.78 -22.59 -8.78
N LEU A 122 11.79 -22.13 -9.54
CA LEU A 122 12.80 -23.01 -10.16
C LEU A 122 13.55 -23.84 -9.10
N LEU A 123 13.93 -23.22 -7.98
CA LEU A 123 14.64 -23.91 -6.89
C LEU A 123 13.72 -24.91 -6.16
N HIS A 124 12.46 -24.55 -5.90
CA HIS A 124 11.44 -25.43 -5.31
C HIS A 124 11.13 -26.65 -6.17
N GLN A 125 11.02 -26.45 -7.47
CA GLN A 125 10.79 -27.52 -8.46
C GLN A 125 11.98 -28.46 -8.58
N ARG A 126 13.18 -28.04 -8.16
CA ARG A 126 14.41 -28.84 -8.26
C ARG A 126 14.82 -29.49 -6.94
N TYR A 127 14.67 -28.80 -5.82
CA TYR A 127 15.22 -29.22 -4.53
C TYR A 127 14.13 -29.32 -3.46
N GLN A 128 13.98 -30.50 -2.87
CA GLN A 128 12.89 -30.80 -1.92
C GLN A 128 12.85 -29.92 -0.69
N GLU A 129 14.00 -29.68 -0.08
CA GLU A 129 14.13 -28.97 1.19
C GLU A 129 14.15 -27.43 1.02
N PHE A 130 14.03 -26.93 -0.22
CA PHE A 130 14.18 -25.50 -0.49
C PHE A 130 13.04 -24.67 0.11
N SER A 131 11.79 -25.03 -0.16
CA SER A 131 10.63 -24.21 0.23
C SER A 131 10.47 -24.12 1.74
N SER A 132 10.60 -25.24 2.47
CA SER A 132 10.53 -25.29 3.93
C SER A 132 11.59 -24.39 4.57
N SER A 133 12.84 -24.49 4.10
CA SER A 133 13.96 -23.68 4.58
C SER A 133 13.78 -22.19 4.26
N LEU A 134 13.30 -21.87 3.06
CA LEU A 134 13.04 -20.49 2.63
C LEU A 134 11.96 -19.83 3.48
N VAL A 135 10.82 -20.50 3.67
CA VAL A 135 9.70 -19.97 4.47
C VAL A 135 10.17 -19.72 5.91
N GLN A 136 10.90 -20.67 6.52
CA GLN A 136 11.48 -20.46 7.85
C GLN A 136 12.43 -19.27 7.90
N GLY A 137 13.28 -19.08 6.88
CA GLY A 137 14.19 -17.94 6.79
C GLY A 137 13.47 -16.60 6.68
N LEU A 138 12.44 -16.51 5.85
CA LEU A 138 11.62 -15.29 5.68
C LEU A 138 10.80 -14.96 6.93
N LEU A 139 10.29 -15.97 7.65
CA LEU A 139 9.53 -15.76 8.88
C LEU A 139 10.35 -15.13 10.02
N LYS A 140 11.66 -15.39 10.08
CA LYS A 140 12.56 -14.78 11.09
C LYS A 140 12.58 -13.25 11.03
N VAL A 141 12.21 -12.64 9.90
CA VAL A 141 12.13 -11.18 9.73
C VAL A 141 10.99 -10.57 10.56
N PHE A 142 9.91 -11.32 10.77
CA PHE A 142 8.75 -10.87 11.54
C PHE A 142 8.92 -11.13 13.04
N PHE A 143 9.64 -12.20 13.38
CA PHE A 143 9.90 -12.62 14.75
C PHE A 143 11.41 -12.59 15.06
N PRO A 144 12.08 -11.42 14.94
CA PRO A 144 13.44 -11.30 15.44
C PRO A 144 13.36 -11.54 16.96
N GLY A 145 14.20 -12.42 17.50
CA GLY A 145 14.28 -12.60 18.95
C GLY A 145 14.60 -11.29 19.67
N LYS A 146 14.71 -11.30 21.00
CA LYS A 146 15.03 -10.09 21.77
C LYS A 146 16.33 -9.43 21.27
N SER A 147 16.22 -8.34 20.51
CA SER A 147 17.32 -7.45 20.17
C SER A 147 17.07 -6.09 20.81
N GLY A 148 18.12 -5.54 21.41
CA GLY A 148 18.11 -4.26 22.12
C GLY A 148 17.97 -3.05 21.20
N ASP A 149 18.20 -1.87 21.79
CA ASP A 149 17.98 -0.54 21.20
C ASP A 149 18.64 -0.39 19.82
N ASP A 150 17.81 -0.40 18.76
CA ASP A 150 18.24 -0.34 17.36
C ASP A 150 18.25 1.11 16.86
N SER A 151 19.29 1.48 16.09
CA SER A 151 19.39 2.79 15.40
C SER A 151 18.22 3.02 14.42
N GLU A 152 17.88 4.27 14.14
CA GLU A 152 16.85 4.65 13.15
C GLU A 152 17.12 4.04 11.75
N ALA A 153 18.39 3.97 11.35
CA ALA A 153 18.79 3.32 10.10
C ALA A 153 18.47 1.82 10.09
N ASP A 154 18.64 1.16 11.23
CA ASP A 154 18.35 -0.27 11.40
C ASP A 154 16.83 -0.52 11.41
N ARG A 155 16.05 0.39 11.98
CA ARG A 155 14.57 0.36 11.94
C ARG A 155 14.05 0.47 10.51
N ASN A 156 14.55 1.43 9.72
CA ASN A 156 14.15 1.59 8.32
C ASN A 156 14.51 0.38 7.47
N LEU A 157 15.72 -0.17 7.65
CA LEU A 157 16.14 -1.39 6.97
C LEU A 157 15.25 -2.59 7.33
N ARG A 158 14.90 -2.73 8.61
CA ARG A 158 13.98 -3.76 9.11
C ARG A 158 12.58 -3.59 8.52
N ALA A 159 12.06 -2.37 8.44
CA ALA A 159 10.77 -2.08 7.83
C ALA A 159 10.76 -2.44 6.34
N MET A 160 11.80 -2.07 5.59
CA MET A 160 11.97 -2.47 4.18
C MET A 160 12.01 -3.99 4.03
N LYS A 161 12.74 -4.68 4.90
CA LYS A 161 12.84 -6.15 4.86
C LYS A 161 11.53 -6.83 5.22
N LYS A 162 10.79 -6.36 6.23
CA LYS A 162 9.42 -6.85 6.52
C LYS A 162 8.50 -6.69 5.31
N ARG A 163 8.55 -5.54 4.61
CA ARG A 163 7.72 -5.27 3.42
C ARG A 163 8.04 -6.22 2.27
N SER A 164 9.31 -6.38 1.91
CA SER A 164 9.69 -7.27 0.81
C SER A 164 9.46 -8.74 1.16
N SER A 165 9.75 -9.17 2.40
CA SER A 165 9.48 -10.54 2.86
C SER A 165 7.99 -10.86 2.87
N LEU A 166 7.10 -9.94 3.30
CA LEU A 166 5.65 -10.18 3.30
C LEU A 166 5.12 -10.33 1.87
N LYS A 167 5.54 -9.43 0.96
CA LYS A 167 5.17 -9.51 -0.46
C LYS A 167 5.65 -10.80 -1.10
N LEU A 168 6.91 -11.18 -0.86
CA LEU A 168 7.46 -12.41 -1.39
C LEU A 168 6.72 -13.64 -0.85
N LEU A 169 6.48 -13.72 0.47
CA LEU A 169 5.71 -14.82 1.06
C LEU A 169 4.31 -14.95 0.43
N LEU A 170 3.62 -13.82 0.23
CA LEU A 170 2.29 -13.81 -0.37
C LEU A 170 2.31 -14.32 -1.81
N GLU A 171 3.26 -13.86 -2.63
CA GLU A 171 3.42 -14.34 -4.00
C GLU A 171 3.81 -15.82 -4.07
N LEU A 172 4.74 -16.27 -3.20
CA LEU A 172 5.12 -17.68 -3.09
C LEU A 172 3.93 -18.57 -2.68
N PHE A 173 3.01 -18.05 -1.86
CA PHE A 173 1.77 -18.73 -1.53
C PHE A 173 0.85 -18.85 -2.75
N PHE A 174 0.65 -17.75 -3.49
CA PHE A 174 -0.18 -17.76 -4.69
C PHE A 174 0.35 -18.72 -5.76
N VAL A 175 1.66 -18.74 -5.99
CA VAL A 175 2.29 -19.66 -6.94
C VAL A 175 2.56 -21.05 -6.35
N GLY A 176 2.06 -21.39 -5.15
CA GLY A 176 2.12 -22.76 -4.62
C GLY A 176 3.51 -23.28 -4.24
N VAL A 177 4.49 -22.38 -4.00
CA VAL A 177 5.76 -22.78 -3.37
C VAL A 177 5.55 -23.13 -1.90
N THR A 178 4.57 -22.47 -1.26
CA THR A 178 4.03 -22.83 0.05
C THR A 178 2.51 -22.82 -0.01
N GLU A 179 1.86 -23.74 0.70
CA GLU A 179 0.40 -23.81 0.81
C GLU A 179 -0.08 -23.51 2.24
N ASP A 180 0.84 -23.27 3.17
CA ASP A 180 0.51 -22.98 4.56
C ASP A 180 0.04 -21.53 4.73
N SER A 181 -1.27 -21.32 4.69
CA SER A 181 -1.89 -20.02 4.99
C SER A 181 -1.75 -19.62 6.47
N GLY A 182 -1.44 -20.56 7.36
CA GLY A 182 -1.23 -20.33 8.79
C GLY A 182 -0.05 -19.40 9.09
N ILE A 183 0.94 -19.34 8.19
CA ILE A 183 2.06 -18.39 8.30
C ILE A 183 1.57 -16.94 8.38
N PHE A 184 0.56 -16.59 7.56
CA PHE A 184 0.01 -15.24 7.55
C PHE A 184 -0.83 -14.98 8.78
N VAL A 185 -1.53 -15.99 9.34
CA VAL A 185 -2.27 -15.83 10.60
C VAL A 185 -1.33 -15.37 11.71
N ASN A 186 -0.14 -15.97 11.80
CA ASN A 186 0.85 -15.61 12.82
C ASN A 186 1.42 -14.20 12.59
N ILE A 187 1.77 -13.87 11.35
CA ILE A 187 2.28 -12.53 11.00
C ILE A 187 1.23 -11.46 11.31
N ILE A 188 -0.01 -11.66 10.89
CA ILE A 188 -1.08 -10.67 11.08
C ILE A 188 -1.40 -10.50 12.56
N LYS A 189 -1.42 -11.57 13.36
CA LYS A 189 -1.59 -11.46 14.81
C LYS A 189 -0.52 -10.62 15.49
N ASP A 190 0.74 -10.75 15.08
CA ASP A 190 1.84 -9.93 15.59
C ASP A 190 1.69 -8.47 15.17
N LEU A 191 1.54 -8.21 13.86
CA LEU A 191 1.40 -6.85 13.32
C LEU A 191 0.19 -6.10 13.89
N THR A 192 -0.88 -6.81 14.26
CA THR A 192 -2.11 -6.26 14.85
C THR A 192 -2.10 -6.18 16.38
N SER A 193 -0.96 -6.46 17.03
CA SER A 193 -0.83 -6.25 18.47
C SER A 193 -0.94 -4.75 18.81
N VAL A 194 -1.85 -4.43 19.73
CA VAL A 194 -2.08 -3.05 20.21
C VAL A 194 -0.87 -2.46 20.93
N ASP A 195 0.06 -3.29 21.41
CA ASP A 195 1.29 -2.80 22.02
C ASP A 195 2.17 -2.02 21.03
N HIS A 196 2.06 -2.32 19.73
CA HIS A 196 2.76 -1.57 18.69
C HIS A 196 2.26 -0.14 18.54
N LEU A 197 1.01 0.17 18.94
CA LEU A 197 0.44 1.52 18.87
C LEU A 197 1.14 2.52 19.81
N LYS A 198 1.96 2.03 20.74
CA LYS A 198 2.77 2.86 21.65
C LYS A 198 4.04 3.40 20.98
N ASP A 199 4.49 2.77 19.88
CA ASP A 199 5.68 3.17 19.13
C ASP A 199 5.26 3.66 17.73
N ARG A 200 5.61 4.91 17.42
CA ARG A 200 5.15 5.59 16.20
C ARG A 200 5.72 4.94 14.93
N ASP A 201 6.99 4.53 14.95
CA ASP A 201 7.65 3.91 13.80
C ASP A 201 7.07 2.52 13.51
N ALA A 202 6.84 1.74 14.57
CA ALA A 202 6.21 0.43 14.50
C ALA A 202 4.77 0.56 13.99
N THR A 203 4.01 1.53 14.49
CA THR A 203 2.64 1.81 14.04
C THR A 203 2.61 2.13 12.55
N GLN A 204 3.45 3.06 12.08
CA GLN A 204 3.52 3.43 10.67
C GLN A 204 3.91 2.24 9.78
N THR A 205 4.90 1.46 10.23
CA THR A 205 5.36 0.28 9.50
C THR A 205 4.27 -0.78 9.42
N ASN A 206 3.58 -1.05 10.53
CA ASN A 206 2.53 -2.07 10.61
C ASN A 206 1.30 -1.65 9.79
N LEU A 207 0.83 -0.40 9.88
CA LEU A 207 -0.26 0.11 9.03
C LEU A 207 0.06 -0.07 7.54
N SER A 208 1.28 0.27 7.13
CA SER A 208 1.74 0.10 5.75
C SER A 208 1.74 -1.38 5.30
N LEU A 209 2.21 -2.28 6.16
CA LEU A 209 2.23 -3.74 5.90
C LEU A 209 0.81 -4.31 5.81
N LEU A 210 -0.05 -3.96 6.76
CA LEU A 210 -1.44 -4.43 6.86
C LEU A 210 -2.27 -3.93 5.68
N ALA A 211 -2.13 -2.66 5.29
CA ALA A 211 -2.80 -2.12 4.11
C ALA A 211 -2.32 -2.79 2.81
N SER A 212 -1.02 -3.08 2.69
CA SER A 212 -0.49 -3.83 1.55
C SER A 212 -1.03 -5.27 1.52
N PHE A 213 -1.08 -5.94 2.67
CA PHE A 213 -1.61 -7.29 2.80
C PHE A 213 -3.11 -7.33 2.47
N ALA A 214 -3.91 -6.40 2.99
CA ALA A 214 -5.35 -6.36 2.75
C ALA A 214 -5.68 -6.13 1.26
N ARG A 215 -4.94 -5.24 0.57
CA ARG A 215 -5.12 -5.00 -0.87
C ARG A 215 -4.79 -6.22 -1.74
N GLN A 216 -3.66 -6.87 -1.49
CA GLN A 216 -3.22 -8.02 -2.30
C GLN A 216 -3.91 -9.33 -1.88
N GLY A 217 -4.26 -9.43 -0.60
CA GLY A 217 -4.81 -10.61 0.05
C GLY A 217 -6.30 -10.52 0.32
N ARG A 218 -7.09 -9.83 -0.52
CA ARG A 218 -8.56 -9.70 -0.35
C ARG A 218 -9.25 -11.06 -0.13
N THR A 219 -8.75 -12.12 -0.77
CA THR A 219 -9.22 -13.50 -0.60
C THR A 219 -9.05 -14.03 0.83
N PHE A 220 -8.00 -13.61 1.54
CA PHE A 220 -7.79 -13.93 2.96
C PHE A 220 -8.83 -13.25 3.85
N LEU A 221 -9.42 -12.14 3.41
CA LEU A 221 -10.44 -11.39 4.16
C LEU A 221 -11.87 -11.78 3.80
N GLY A 222 -12.04 -12.60 2.76
CA GLY A 222 -13.36 -12.89 2.20
C GLY A 222 -14.01 -11.66 1.55
N LEU A 223 -13.22 -10.66 1.18
CA LEU A 223 -13.69 -9.51 0.43
C LEU A 223 -13.80 -9.86 -1.06
N PRO A 224 -14.77 -9.29 -1.80
CA PRO A 224 -14.90 -9.52 -3.22
C PRO A 224 -13.64 -9.02 -3.95
N GLN A 225 -13.18 -9.81 -4.93
CA GLN A 225 -12.15 -9.39 -5.86
C GLN A 225 -12.85 -8.82 -7.10
N SER A 226 -12.47 -7.62 -7.54
CA SER A 226 -12.98 -7.06 -8.78
C SER A 226 -12.37 -7.83 -9.95
N GLY A 227 -13.14 -8.72 -10.60
CA GLY A 227 -12.70 -9.41 -11.82
C GLY A 227 -13.33 -10.79 -12.03
N GLN A 228 -13.32 -11.22 -13.29
CA GLN A 228 -14.01 -12.35 -13.92
C GLN A 228 -13.84 -13.74 -13.26
N GLU A 229 -14.73 -14.67 -13.66
CA GLU A 229 -14.85 -16.08 -13.21
C GLU A 229 -13.52 -16.86 -13.03
N LEU A 230 -12.51 -16.63 -13.88
CA LEU A 230 -11.18 -17.26 -13.76
C LEU A 230 -10.49 -16.99 -12.40
N LEU A 231 -10.73 -15.82 -11.81
CA LEU A 231 -10.21 -15.49 -10.48
C LEU A 231 -10.87 -16.32 -9.40
N GLU A 232 -12.17 -16.60 -9.52
CA GLU A 232 -12.89 -17.35 -8.50
C GLU A 232 -12.36 -18.77 -8.35
N GLU A 233 -12.12 -19.46 -9.46
CA GLU A 233 -11.60 -20.83 -9.43
C GLU A 233 -10.19 -20.87 -8.84
N PHE A 234 -9.32 -19.95 -9.27
CA PHE A 234 -7.97 -19.81 -8.71
C PHE A 234 -8.00 -19.58 -7.19
N PHE A 235 -8.84 -18.65 -6.72
CA PHE A 235 -8.93 -18.32 -5.29
C PHE A 235 -9.60 -19.43 -4.47
N LYS A 236 -10.54 -20.19 -5.05
CA LYS A 236 -11.10 -21.40 -4.42
C LYS A 236 -10.01 -22.46 -4.21
N GLY A 237 -9.06 -22.58 -5.14
CA GLY A 237 -7.91 -23.49 -5.06
C GLY A 237 -6.80 -23.12 -4.07
N LEU A 238 -6.91 -22.00 -3.34
CA LEU A 238 -5.93 -21.59 -2.32
C LEU A 238 -6.19 -22.21 -0.93
N HIS A 239 -7.28 -22.96 -0.75
CA HIS A 239 -7.62 -23.68 0.49
C HIS A 239 -7.60 -22.84 1.79
N ILE A 240 -7.83 -21.52 1.69
CA ILE A 240 -7.95 -20.64 2.87
C ILE A 240 -9.27 -20.94 3.58
N THR A 241 -9.20 -21.44 4.81
CA THR A 241 -10.38 -21.89 5.55
C THR A 241 -11.27 -20.73 5.98
N VAL A 242 -12.57 -21.00 6.19
CA VAL A 242 -13.53 -19.99 6.68
C VAL A 242 -13.08 -19.42 8.04
N ASP A 243 -12.53 -20.25 8.91
CA ASP A 243 -12.05 -19.81 10.23
C ASP A 243 -10.82 -18.92 10.12
N GLN A 244 -9.88 -19.23 9.22
CA GLN A 244 -8.76 -18.35 8.92
C GLN A 244 -9.24 -16.99 8.40
N LYS A 245 -10.19 -16.97 7.46
CA LYS A 245 -10.78 -15.71 6.95
C LYS A 245 -11.40 -14.87 8.06
N LYS A 246 -12.12 -15.50 8.98
CA LYS A 246 -12.68 -14.84 10.17
C LYS A 246 -11.59 -14.27 11.08
N ILE A 247 -10.50 -15.01 11.29
CA ILE A 247 -9.37 -14.54 12.10
C ILE A 247 -8.74 -13.29 11.46
N PHE A 248 -8.43 -13.33 10.16
CA PHE A 248 -7.86 -12.18 9.46
C PHE A 248 -8.75 -10.95 9.55
N LYS A 249 -10.04 -11.09 9.19
CA LYS A 249 -11.00 -9.99 9.25
C LYS A 249 -11.10 -9.42 10.66
N LYS A 250 -11.26 -10.27 11.68
CA LYS A 250 -11.35 -9.84 13.08
C LYS A 250 -10.10 -9.08 13.53
N SER A 251 -8.91 -9.60 13.26
CA SER A 251 -7.64 -8.98 13.67
C SER A 251 -7.43 -7.62 12.99
N LEU A 252 -7.66 -7.53 11.69
CA LEU A 252 -7.48 -6.28 10.93
C LEU A 252 -8.51 -5.21 11.30
N CYS A 253 -9.79 -5.58 11.44
CA CYS A 253 -10.82 -4.64 11.89
C CYS A 253 -10.57 -4.12 13.30
N ALA A 254 -10.20 -5.01 14.24
CA ALA A 254 -9.91 -4.60 15.62
C ALA A 254 -8.69 -3.67 15.70
N TYR A 255 -7.64 -3.93 14.91
CA TYR A 255 -6.48 -3.03 14.84
C TYR A 255 -6.82 -1.70 14.19
N TYR A 256 -7.66 -1.71 13.14
CA TYR A 256 -8.17 -0.49 12.52
C TYR A 256 -8.93 0.37 13.53
N GLU A 257 -9.87 -0.20 14.28
CA GLU A 257 -10.63 0.51 15.33
C GLU A 257 -9.70 1.14 16.38
N ALA A 258 -8.68 0.40 16.83
CA ALA A 258 -7.70 0.90 17.79
C ALA A 258 -6.84 2.04 17.21
N ALA A 259 -6.39 1.92 15.95
CA ALA A 259 -5.62 2.95 15.25
C ALA A 259 -6.46 4.19 14.94
N ALA A 260 -7.75 4.03 14.61
CA ALA A 260 -8.70 5.12 14.44
C ALA A 260 -8.93 5.87 15.76
N GLY A 261 -9.04 5.14 16.88
CA GLY A 261 -9.09 5.76 18.22
C GLY A 261 -7.83 6.57 18.55
N LEU A 262 -6.65 6.06 18.21
CA LEU A 262 -5.39 6.80 18.34
C LEU A 262 -5.39 8.06 17.46
N LEU A 263 -5.84 7.95 16.21
CA LEU A 263 -5.94 9.08 15.28
C LEU A 263 -6.86 10.19 15.82
N LEU A 264 -8.00 9.84 16.39
CA LEU A 264 -8.91 10.81 17.02
C LEU A 264 -8.26 11.49 18.23
N SER A 265 -7.50 10.75 19.04
CA SER A 265 -6.74 11.31 20.16
C SER A 265 -5.64 12.27 19.68
N GLU A 266 -4.88 11.91 18.64
CA GLU A 266 -3.85 12.78 18.07
C GLU A 266 -4.47 14.03 17.43
N HIS A 267 -5.61 13.89 16.74
CA HIS A 267 -6.38 15.01 16.19
C HIS A 267 -6.78 15.99 17.29
N SER A 268 -7.38 15.51 18.38
CA SER A 268 -7.76 16.35 19.52
C SER A 268 -6.55 17.07 20.14
N SER A 269 -5.41 16.38 20.27
CA SER A 269 -4.18 16.98 20.79
C SER A 269 -3.61 18.05 19.86
N LEU A 270 -3.67 17.81 18.54
CA LEU A 270 -3.21 18.77 17.54
C LEU A 270 -4.08 20.04 17.58
N ARG A 271 -5.41 19.89 17.64
CA ARG A 271 -6.35 21.02 17.76
C ARG A 271 -6.14 21.84 19.04
N GLN A 272 -5.93 21.16 20.17
CA GLN A 272 -5.62 21.86 21.42
C GLN A 272 -4.34 22.70 21.28
N MET A 273 -3.30 22.14 20.67
CA MET A 273 -2.04 22.83 20.45
C MET A 273 -2.17 24.02 19.49
N GLU A 274 -2.97 23.90 18.43
CA GLU A 274 -3.31 25.00 17.53
C GLU A 274 -3.99 26.16 18.28
N HIS A 275 -4.94 25.83 19.16
CA HIS A 275 -5.66 26.82 19.96
C HIS A 275 -4.75 27.52 20.98
N GLU A 276 -3.86 26.78 21.64
CA GLU A 276 -2.86 27.34 22.57
C GLU A 276 -1.86 28.24 21.84
N ASN A 277 -1.36 27.80 20.68
CA ASN A 277 -0.46 28.59 19.84
C ASN A 277 -1.13 29.88 19.34
N ALA A 278 -2.40 29.82 18.93
CA ALA A 278 -3.17 30.99 18.52
C ALA A 278 -3.34 32.01 19.67
N LYS A 279 -3.58 31.55 20.91
CA LYS A 279 -3.63 32.42 22.09
C LYS A 279 -2.30 33.13 22.34
N ILE A 280 -1.18 32.40 22.24
CA ILE A 280 0.15 32.97 22.44
C ILE A 280 0.44 34.01 21.36
N LEU A 281 0.17 33.69 20.10
CA LEU A 281 0.36 34.59 18.97
C LEU A 281 -0.48 35.86 19.12
N ASN A 282 -1.75 35.74 19.52
CA ASN A 282 -2.63 36.88 19.76
C ASN A 282 -2.18 37.74 20.96
N ALA A 283 -1.58 37.13 21.98
CA ALA A 283 -1.16 37.84 23.19
C ALA A 283 0.23 38.51 23.06
N LYS A 284 1.16 37.88 22.33
CA LYS A 284 2.57 38.31 22.25
C LYS A 284 2.99 38.81 20.86
N GLY A 285 2.21 38.55 19.82
CA GLY A 285 2.53 38.87 18.42
C GLY A 285 3.50 37.87 17.75
N GLU A 286 4.11 36.97 18.51
CA GLU A 286 5.08 35.98 18.02
C GLU A 286 4.91 34.61 18.70
N LEU A 287 5.31 33.55 18.00
CA LEU A 287 5.39 32.19 18.51
C LEU A 287 6.86 31.81 18.69
N SER A 288 7.24 31.16 19.79
CA SER A 288 8.63 30.72 19.98
C SER A 288 9.00 29.57 19.05
N ASP A 289 10.29 29.44 18.74
CA ASP A 289 10.82 28.36 17.90
C ASP A 289 10.55 26.97 18.49
N GLU A 290 10.55 26.83 19.82
CA GLU A 290 10.21 25.56 20.48
C GLU A 290 8.74 25.16 20.27
N ASN A 291 7.82 26.11 20.34
CA ASN A 291 6.39 25.86 20.13
C ASN A 291 6.11 25.53 18.66
N ALA A 292 6.74 26.28 17.73
CA ALA A 292 6.66 26.01 16.30
C ALA A 292 7.20 24.61 15.96
N SER A 293 8.38 24.25 16.49
CA SER A 293 9.01 22.94 16.29
C SER A 293 8.18 21.80 16.87
N SER A 294 7.61 21.98 18.06
CA SER A 294 6.76 20.98 18.70
C SER A 294 5.46 20.74 17.93
N TYR A 295 4.83 21.82 17.43
CA TYR A 295 3.63 21.74 16.60
C TYR A 295 3.92 21.00 15.30
N GLU A 296 5.01 21.35 14.61
CA GLU A 296 5.39 20.71 13.35
C GLU A 296 5.69 19.21 13.54
N LYS A 297 6.29 18.81 14.67
CA LYS A 297 6.52 17.39 15.01
C LYS A 297 5.21 16.63 15.24
N LEU A 298 4.24 17.24 15.93
CA LEU A 298 2.93 16.64 16.18
C LEU A 298 2.11 16.56 14.88
N ARG A 299 2.07 17.63 14.10
CA ARG A 299 1.42 17.69 12.79
C ARG A 299 1.97 16.62 11.84
N LYS A 300 3.29 16.50 11.74
CA LYS A 300 3.91 15.42 10.96
C LYS A 300 3.52 14.04 11.48
N SER A 301 3.44 13.83 12.81
CA SER A 301 2.91 12.57 13.37
C SER A 301 1.55 12.23 12.81
N TYR A 302 0.64 13.20 12.98
CA TYR A 302 -0.75 13.08 12.66
C TYR A 302 -0.94 12.79 11.17
N ASP A 303 -0.24 13.53 10.30
CA ASP A 303 -0.30 13.31 8.85
C ASP A 303 0.15 11.88 8.45
N HIS A 304 1.19 11.34 9.11
CA HIS A 304 1.64 9.98 8.83
C HIS A 304 0.65 8.93 9.34
N LEU A 305 0.11 9.12 10.54
CA LEU A 305 -0.91 8.23 11.11
C LEU A 305 -2.18 8.26 10.27
N TYR A 306 -2.68 9.45 9.91
CA TYR A 306 -3.85 9.65 9.07
C TYR A 306 -3.71 8.94 7.72
N ARG A 307 -2.56 9.11 7.03
CA ARG A 307 -2.29 8.38 5.78
C ARG A 307 -2.30 6.87 5.98
N GLY A 308 -1.70 6.38 7.07
CA GLY A 308 -1.65 4.95 7.37
C GLY A 308 -3.04 4.35 7.66
N VAL A 309 -3.84 5.02 8.49
CA VAL A 309 -5.22 4.62 8.82
C VAL A 309 -6.11 4.70 7.60
N SER A 310 -5.99 5.76 6.79
CA SER A 310 -6.75 5.91 5.54
C SER A 310 -6.44 4.79 4.54
N ALA A 311 -5.16 4.49 4.34
CA ALA A 311 -4.76 3.40 3.46
C ALA A 311 -5.25 2.02 3.95
N LEU A 312 -5.34 1.81 5.26
CA LEU A 312 -5.90 0.58 5.82
C LEU A 312 -7.43 0.54 5.69
N ALA A 313 -8.13 1.66 5.93
CA ALA A 313 -9.57 1.78 5.76
C ALA A 313 -9.98 1.43 4.31
N GLU A 314 -9.33 2.07 3.34
CA GLU A 314 -9.52 1.81 1.91
C GLU A 314 -9.27 0.34 1.57
N ALA A 315 -8.18 -0.24 2.08
CA ALA A 315 -7.84 -1.64 1.81
C ALA A 315 -8.83 -2.66 2.39
N LEU A 316 -9.56 -2.28 3.45
CA LEU A 316 -10.55 -3.10 4.13
C LEU A 316 -12.00 -2.82 3.68
N ASP A 317 -12.21 -1.90 2.74
CA ASP A 317 -13.51 -1.35 2.34
C ASP A 317 -14.30 -0.80 3.55
N MET A 318 -13.61 -0.09 4.45
CA MET A 318 -14.19 0.53 5.66
C MET A 318 -14.23 2.06 5.53
N GLU A 319 -15.20 2.68 6.21
CA GLU A 319 -15.30 4.14 6.28
C GLU A 319 -14.25 4.72 7.23
N LEU A 320 -13.68 5.86 6.84
CA LEU A 320 -12.70 6.62 7.63
C LEU A 320 -13.37 7.23 8.87
N PRO A 321 -12.70 7.31 10.04
CA PRO A 321 -13.28 7.98 11.21
C PRO A 321 -13.60 9.45 10.89
N VAL A 322 -14.79 9.88 11.31
CA VAL A 322 -15.19 11.29 11.24
C VAL A 322 -14.32 12.10 12.19
N LEU A 323 -13.59 13.06 11.63
CA LEU A 323 -12.78 13.99 12.39
C LEU A 323 -13.64 15.20 12.77
N PRO A 324 -13.87 15.48 14.07
CA PRO A 324 -14.63 16.66 14.48
C PRO A 324 -13.92 17.93 14.00
N ASP A 325 -14.69 18.84 13.40
CA ASP A 325 -14.21 20.17 13.05
C ASP A 325 -14.73 21.16 14.10
N ASP A 326 -13.82 21.69 14.90
CA ASP A 326 -14.14 22.82 15.76
C ASP A 326 -14.04 24.06 14.87
N GLY A 327 -15.17 24.73 14.62
CA GLY A 327 -15.33 25.90 13.74
C GLY A 327 -14.51 27.16 14.11
N HIS A 328 -13.37 26.99 14.77
CA HIS A 328 -12.42 28.01 15.18
C HIS A 328 -11.10 27.99 14.39
N THR A 329 -10.99 27.16 13.34
CA THR A 329 -9.78 27.10 12.50
C THR A 329 -9.75 28.27 11.51
N THR A 330 -9.49 29.48 12.00
CA THR A 330 -9.09 30.59 11.13
C THR A 330 -7.73 30.23 10.54
N ARG A 331 -7.72 29.91 9.24
CA ARG A 331 -6.51 29.67 8.45
C ARG A 331 -5.64 30.93 8.51
N VAL A 332 -4.63 30.96 9.39
CA VAL A 332 -3.64 32.03 9.44
C VAL A 332 -2.74 31.89 8.21
N THR A 333 -3.17 32.47 7.09
CA THR A 333 -2.28 32.83 6.00
C THR A 333 -1.79 34.25 6.25
N THR A 334 -0.49 34.37 6.50
CA THR A 334 0.26 35.61 6.50
C THR A 334 0.03 36.41 5.21
N GLY A 335 -0.44 37.67 5.32
CA GLY A 335 -0.47 38.60 4.18
C GLY A 335 -1.43 39.78 4.35
N GLU A 336 -0.87 40.92 4.78
CA GLU A 336 -1.22 42.32 4.45
C GLU A 336 -2.44 43.02 5.08
N ASP A 337 -2.10 43.85 6.08
CA ASP A 337 -2.49 45.25 6.32
C ASP A 337 -3.96 45.66 6.18
N THR A 338 -4.66 45.65 7.32
CA THR A 338 -5.85 46.49 7.53
C THR A 338 -5.49 47.72 8.37
N LEU A 339 -5.42 48.88 7.73
CA LEU A 339 -5.43 50.17 8.41
C LEU A 339 -6.87 50.48 8.86
N SER A 340 -7.06 50.61 10.17
CA SER A 340 -8.16 51.38 10.80
C SER A 340 -7.80 52.89 10.77
N PRO A 341 -8.68 53.88 11.08
CA PRO A 341 -9.95 53.79 11.83
C PRO A 341 -11.09 54.74 11.37
N GLY A 342 -12.32 54.58 11.94
CA GLY A 342 -13.30 55.69 11.92
C GLY A 342 -14.77 55.36 12.21
N SER A 343 -15.13 55.27 13.49
CA SER A 343 -16.39 55.70 14.14
C SER A 343 -17.72 55.76 13.36
N GLY A 344 -18.73 55.01 13.82
CA GLY A 344 -20.14 55.34 13.55
C GLY A 344 -21.16 54.21 13.76
N LYS A 345 -21.62 54.07 15.00
CA LYS A 345 -22.90 53.51 15.51
C LYS A 345 -23.96 52.91 14.55
N ASP A 346 -24.53 51.80 15.06
CA ASP A 346 -25.89 51.26 14.90
C ASP A 346 -26.17 50.17 13.83
N SER A 347 -26.11 48.92 14.32
CA SER A 347 -27.05 47.79 14.12
C SER A 347 -27.81 47.65 12.78
N SER A 348 -27.28 46.82 11.89
CA SER A 348 -28.01 45.76 11.15
C SER A 348 -27.02 44.86 10.40
N VAL A 349 -26.18 44.12 11.13
CA VAL A 349 -25.17 43.21 10.54
C VAL A 349 -25.82 41.88 10.22
N LEU A 350 -26.56 41.83 9.12
CA LEU A 350 -26.92 40.58 8.46
C LEU A 350 -27.06 40.79 6.95
N GLU A 351 -26.14 41.53 6.34
CA GLU A 351 -26.00 41.53 4.88
C GLU A 351 -24.65 42.09 4.45
N ALA A 352 -23.71 41.19 4.20
CA ALA A 352 -22.55 41.39 3.30
C ALA A 352 -21.84 40.04 3.10
N MET A 353 -22.60 38.99 2.73
CA MET A 353 -21.97 37.73 2.28
C MET A 353 -21.57 37.80 0.80
N TRP A 354 -22.06 38.81 0.07
CA TRP A 354 -21.86 39.01 -1.35
C TRP A 354 -21.37 40.44 -1.58
N ASP A 355 -20.35 40.58 -2.42
CA ASP A 355 -19.67 41.85 -2.70
C ASP A 355 -20.56 42.77 -3.57
N ASP A 356 -21.46 42.17 -4.36
CA ASP A 356 -22.43 42.87 -5.19
C ASP A 356 -23.64 41.96 -5.51
N GLU A 357 -24.74 42.58 -5.94
CA GLU A 357 -26.03 41.94 -6.19
C GLU A 357 -26.01 41.08 -7.47
N ASP A 358 -25.11 41.34 -8.42
CA ASP A 358 -24.92 40.54 -9.63
C ASP A 358 -24.21 39.21 -9.29
N THR A 359 -23.21 39.23 -8.41
CA THR A 359 -22.54 38.03 -7.90
C THR A 359 -23.50 37.15 -7.12
N ARG A 360 -24.40 37.74 -6.31
CA ARG A 360 -25.47 36.99 -5.62
C ARG A 360 -26.45 36.36 -6.62
N ALA A 361 -26.90 37.12 -7.61
CA ALA A 361 -27.82 36.63 -8.64
C ALA A 361 -27.22 35.46 -9.44
N PHE A 362 -25.91 35.46 -9.71
CA PHE A 362 -25.24 34.36 -10.40
C PHE A 362 -25.32 33.02 -9.65
N TYR A 363 -25.24 33.04 -8.32
CA TYR A 363 -25.29 31.82 -7.49
C TYR A 363 -26.71 31.46 -7.02
N GLU A 364 -27.64 32.41 -6.96
CA GLU A 364 -29.02 32.16 -6.55
C GLU A 364 -29.96 31.88 -7.75
N SER A 365 -29.62 32.34 -8.96
CA SER A 365 -30.40 32.05 -10.19
C SER A 365 -29.87 30.79 -10.90
N LEU A 366 -30.11 29.63 -10.30
CA LEU A 366 -29.87 28.36 -10.98
C LEU A 366 -30.86 28.19 -12.14
N PRO A 367 -30.40 27.91 -13.38
CA PRO A 367 -31.30 27.64 -14.49
C PRO A 367 -32.15 26.39 -14.24
N ASP A 368 -33.44 26.44 -14.60
CA ASP A 368 -34.38 25.33 -14.39
C ASP A 368 -33.97 24.11 -15.22
N LEU A 369 -33.35 23.12 -14.56
CA LEU A 369 -32.85 21.88 -15.14
C LEU A 369 -33.93 21.07 -15.88
N ARG A 370 -35.21 21.35 -15.65
CA ARG A 370 -36.32 20.70 -16.38
C ARG A 370 -36.34 21.06 -17.86
N TYR A 371 -35.87 22.25 -18.24
CA TYR A 371 -35.82 22.66 -19.65
C TYR A 371 -34.59 22.09 -20.37
N ILE A 372 -33.50 21.81 -19.64
CA ILE A 372 -32.25 21.26 -20.17
C ILE A 372 -32.35 19.75 -20.43
N ILE A 373 -33.06 19.01 -19.56
CA ILE A 373 -33.21 17.55 -19.68
C ILE A 373 -34.17 17.15 -20.83
N VAL A 374 -35.17 17.98 -21.15
CA VAL A 374 -36.11 17.69 -22.27
C VAL A 374 -35.45 17.88 -23.64
N ALA A 375 -34.41 18.71 -23.75
CA ALA A 375 -33.70 18.94 -25.01
C ALA A 375 -32.77 17.78 -25.41
N GLN A 376 -32.23 17.00 -24.46
CA GLN A 376 -31.33 15.87 -24.76
C GLN A 376 -32.01 14.52 -24.99
N LEU A 377 -33.32 14.40 -24.74
CA LEU A 377 -34.09 13.17 -25.01
C LEU A 377 -34.73 13.12 -26.41
N TYR A 378 -34.57 14.17 -27.24
CA TYR A 378 -35.12 14.24 -28.60
C TYR A 378 -34.08 14.29 -29.74
N GLN A 379 -32.82 14.00 -29.44
CA GLN A 379 -31.83 13.67 -30.47
C GLN A 379 -31.44 12.20 -30.33
N GLN A 380 -32.25 11.35 -30.96
CA GLN A 380 -31.82 10.03 -31.46
C GLN A 380 -30.74 10.21 -32.53
#